data_AF-A0A922JST7-F1
#
_entry.id   AF-A0A922JST7-F1
#
_cell.length_a   1.000
_cell.length_b   1.000
_cell.length_c   1.000
_cell.angle_alpha   90.00
_cell.angle_beta   90.00
_cell.angle_gamma   90.00
#
_symmetry.space_group_name_H-M   'P 1'
#
loop_
_entity.id
_entity.type
_entity.pdbx_description
1 polymer ?
#
loop_
_entity_poly.entity_id
_entity_poly.type
_entity_poly.pdbx_seq_one_letter_code
_entity_poly.pdbx_strand_id
1 'polypeptide(L)'
;MGLKMNLPTIALFLLLAAASAAGANINIRKYGAQVNSDITPALTKAWKDACQTPGTNTVVIPKGTYRLGAVQFMGPCKGHIELQVRGILLAPGDRGYFKSGSWVNFQRIDGFTLSGGGTFDAKGKHVWGKRSCSGIRYCGDLPISLRFDFITNGLIKDINHWIANSSTLICWAAKTLPSNM
;
A
#
# COMPACT_ATOMS: atom_id res chain seq x y z
N MET A 1 -19.71 -21.98 -41.13
CA MET A 1 -18.50 -22.83 -41.11
C MET A 1 -18.11 -23.04 -39.65
N GLY A 2 -18.37 -24.23 -39.09
CA GLY A 2 -18.05 -24.51 -37.68
C GLY A 2 -16.56 -24.77 -37.50
N LEU A 3 -15.93 -24.14 -36.51
CA LEU A 3 -14.56 -24.51 -36.12
C LEU A 3 -14.56 -25.99 -35.69
N LYS A 4 -13.84 -26.84 -36.43
CA LYS A 4 -13.53 -28.21 -35.97
C LYS A 4 -12.48 -28.12 -34.87
N MET A 5 -12.92 -28.15 -33.62
CA MET A 5 -12.02 -28.24 -32.45
C MET A 5 -11.45 -29.66 -32.40
N ASN A 6 -10.17 -29.80 -32.70
CA ASN A 6 -9.45 -31.07 -32.61
C ASN A 6 -8.77 -31.20 -31.24
N LEU A 7 -8.51 -32.44 -30.80
CA LEU A 7 -7.92 -32.70 -29.49
C LEU A 7 -6.65 -31.86 -29.16
N PRO A 8 -5.69 -31.63 -30.08
CA PRO A 8 -4.54 -30.78 -29.79
C PRO A 8 -4.89 -29.29 -29.67
N THR A 9 -5.88 -28.78 -30.43
CA THR A 9 -6.35 -27.38 -30.24
C THR A 9 -7.06 -27.20 -28.90
N ILE A 10 -7.80 -28.20 -28.41
CA ILE A 10 -8.42 -28.18 -27.08
C ILE A 10 -7.33 -28.19 -26.00
N ALA A 11 -6.32 -29.06 -26.13
CA ALA A 11 -5.21 -29.12 -25.19
C ALA A 11 -4.41 -27.81 -25.15
N LEU A 12 -4.15 -27.19 -26.31
CA LEU A 12 -3.49 -25.89 -26.40
C LEU A 12 -4.32 -24.76 -25.78
N PHE A 13 -5.64 -24.75 -25.99
CA PHE A 13 -6.55 -23.80 -25.36
C PHE A 13 -6.59 -23.96 -23.83
N LEU A 14 -6.61 -25.19 -23.32
CA LEU A 14 -6.57 -25.47 -21.89
C LEU A 14 -5.21 -25.08 -21.27
N LEU A 15 -4.10 -25.31 -21.97
CA LEU A 15 -2.76 -24.87 -21.57
C LEU A 15 -2.65 -23.34 -21.51
N LEU A 16 -3.25 -22.62 -22.46
CA LEU A 16 -3.30 -21.16 -22.45
C LEU A 16 -4.18 -20.63 -21.30
N ALA A 17 -5.28 -21.31 -20.98
CA ALA A 17 -6.17 -20.95 -19.88
C ALA A 17 -5.57 -21.25 -18.49
N ALA A 18 -4.66 -22.23 -18.39
CA ALA A 18 -3.98 -22.62 -17.16
C ALA A 18 -2.73 -21.78 -16.85
N ALA A 19 -2.31 -20.88 -17.76
CA ALA A 19 -1.21 -19.96 -17.49
C ALA A 19 -1.64 -18.95 -16.42
N SER A 20 -1.36 -19.26 -15.16
CA SER A 20 -1.46 -18.28 -14.08
C SER A 20 -0.50 -17.12 -14.40
N ALA A 21 -1.00 -15.89 -14.35
CA ALA A 21 -0.16 -14.72 -14.49
C ALA A 21 0.89 -14.73 -13.37
N ALA A 22 2.13 -15.11 -13.71
CA ALA A 22 3.23 -15.16 -12.76
C ALA A 22 3.43 -13.76 -12.17
N GLY A 23 3.45 -13.69 -10.85
CA GLY A 23 3.65 -12.45 -10.12
C GLY A 23 5.01 -11.81 -10.35
N ALA A 24 5.10 -10.48 -10.30
CA ALA A 24 6.37 -9.76 -10.37
C ALA A 24 6.87 -9.32 -8.99
N ASN A 25 8.17 -9.49 -8.72
CA ASN A 25 8.85 -8.89 -7.57
C ASN A 25 9.57 -7.61 -7.99
N ILE A 26 9.05 -6.47 -7.56
CA ILE A 26 9.41 -5.12 -8.01
C ILE A 26 10.15 -4.41 -6.88
N ASN A 27 11.49 -4.43 -6.95
CA ASN A 27 12.33 -3.69 -6.01
C ASN A 27 12.40 -2.21 -6.39
N ILE A 28 12.09 -1.31 -5.46
CA ILE A 28 12.08 0.14 -5.71
C ILE A 28 13.45 0.72 -6.10
N ARG A 29 14.57 0.01 -5.85
CA ARG A 29 15.89 0.42 -6.33
C ARG A 29 15.97 0.47 -7.85
N LYS A 30 15.19 -0.36 -8.56
CA LYS A 30 15.06 -0.33 -10.03
C LYS A 30 14.41 0.98 -10.52
N TYR A 31 13.76 1.71 -9.62
CA TYR A 31 13.10 2.99 -9.86
C TYR A 31 13.91 4.18 -9.34
N GLY A 32 15.18 3.97 -8.99
CA GLY A 32 16.09 5.01 -8.51
C GLY A 32 16.02 5.29 -7.00
N ALA A 33 15.32 4.47 -6.22
CA ALA A 33 15.29 4.63 -4.77
C ALA A 33 16.66 4.39 -4.12
N GLN A 34 17.11 5.35 -3.31
CA GLN A 34 18.35 5.29 -2.55
C GLN A 34 18.08 5.37 -1.04
N VAL A 35 19.00 4.82 -0.24
CA VAL A 35 18.90 4.96 1.23
C VAL A 35 19.12 6.43 1.60
N ASN A 36 18.42 6.91 2.62
CA ASN A 36 18.42 8.31 3.08
C ASN A 36 17.90 9.33 2.04
N SER A 37 17.29 8.88 0.94
CA SER A 37 16.65 9.77 -0.04
C SER A 37 15.15 9.87 0.19
N ASP A 38 14.51 10.82 -0.51
CA ASP A 38 13.06 10.76 -0.72
C ASP A 38 12.75 9.66 -1.73
N ILE A 39 11.94 8.67 -1.34
CA ILE A 39 11.56 7.55 -2.20
C ILE A 39 10.16 7.69 -2.79
N THR A 40 9.43 8.78 -2.51
CA THR A 40 8.06 8.98 -2.97
C THR A 40 7.92 8.77 -4.48
N PRO A 41 8.76 9.38 -5.35
CA PRO A 41 8.63 9.19 -6.80
C PRO A 41 8.88 7.74 -7.25
N ALA A 42 9.91 7.12 -6.68
CA ALA A 42 10.30 5.74 -7.01
C ALA A 42 9.24 4.74 -6.56
N LEU A 43 8.70 4.91 -5.35
CA LEU A 43 7.67 4.05 -4.79
C LEU A 43 6.34 4.20 -5.51
N THR A 44 5.90 5.43 -5.82
CA THR A 44 4.67 5.67 -6.58
C THR A 44 4.75 5.08 -7.98
N LYS A 45 5.90 5.20 -8.66
CA LYS A 45 6.10 4.59 -9.98
C LYS A 45 6.09 3.06 -9.91
N ALA A 46 6.84 2.48 -8.96
CA ALA A 46 6.86 1.03 -8.75
C ALA A 46 5.47 0.47 -8.42
N TRP A 47 4.70 1.17 -7.58
CA TRP A 47 3.34 0.81 -7.25
C TRP A 47 2.43 0.84 -8.47
N LYS A 48 2.47 1.92 -9.26
CA LYS A 48 1.64 2.06 -10.46
C LYS A 48 1.89 0.93 -11.44
N ASP A 49 3.16 0.61 -11.68
CA ASP A 49 3.55 -0.46 -12.60
C ASP A 49 3.06 -1.81 -12.07
N ALA A 50 3.30 -2.12 -10.79
CA ALA A 50 2.81 -3.34 -10.15
C ALA A 50 1.28 -3.50 -10.20
N CYS A 51 0.55 -2.42 -9.90
CA CYS A 51 -0.90 -2.41 -9.85
C CYS A 51 -1.54 -2.62 -11.24
N GLN A 52 -0.83 -2.23 -12.30
CA GLN A 52 -1.29 -2.38 -13.69
C GLN A 52 -0.79 -3.69 -14.36
N THR A 53 -0.06 -4.52 -13.63
CA THR A 53 0.36 -5.86 -14.05
C THR A 53 -0.65 -6.91 -13.55
N PRO A 54 -1.17 -7.80 -14.40
CA PRO A 54 -1.99 -8.94 -13.94
C PRO A 54 -1.20 -9.89 -13.03
N GLY A 55 -1.90 -10.64 -12.17
CA GLY A 55 -1.27 -11.61 -11.26
C GLY A 55 -0.90 -11.03 -9.88
N THR A 56 -0.08 -11.76 -9.13
CA THR A 56 0.28 -11.44 -7.74
C THR A 56 1.58 -10.65 -7.67
N ASN A 57 1.52 -9.33 -7.56
CA ASN A 57 2.71 -8.47 -7.64
C ASN A 57 3.17 -8.01 -6.25
N THR A 58 4.48 -8.04 -5.99
CA THR A 58 5.07 -7.55 -4.74
C THR A 58 6.00 -6.38 -4.99
N VAL A 59 5.69 -5.22 -4.43
CA VAL A 59 6.57 -4.04 -4.39
C VAL A 59 7.43 -4.12 -3.12
N VAL A 60 8.76 -4.19 -3.28
CA VAL A 60 9.69 -4.37 -2.16
C VAL A 60 10.43 -3.06 -1.86
N ILE A 61 10.27 -2.59 -0.62
CA ILE A 61 11.13 -1.57 -0.01
C ILE A 61 12.21 -2.30 0.80
N PRO A 62 13.48 -2.33 0.34
CA PRO A 62 14.55 -3.06 1.01
C PRO A 62 14.94 -2.38 2.33
N LYS A 63 15.71 -3.10 3.16
CA LYS A 63 16.28 -2.54 4.40
C LYS A 63 17.02 -1.22 4.14
N GLY A 64 16.88 -0.29 5.07
CA GLY A 64 17.40 1.08 4.99
C GLY A 64 16.41 2.08 5.59
N THR A 65 16.85 3.32 5.76
CA THR A 65 15.99 4.42 6.19
C THR A 65 15.66 5.29 4.98
N TYR A 66 14.41 5.67 4.82
CA TYR A 66 13.92 6.42 3.65
C TYR A 66 12.97 7.52 4.10
N ARG A 67 12.99 8.66 3.42
CA ARG A 67 11.95 9.67 3.57
C ARG A 67 10.81 9.31 2.62
N LEU A 68 9.58 9.39 3.12
CA LEU A 68 8.39 9.17 2.31
C LEU A 68 7.43 10.33 2.55
N GLY A 69 7.13 11.09 1.50
CA GLY A 69 6.11 12.14 1.52
C GLY A 69 4.69 11.59 1.68
N ALA A 70 3.71 12.48 1.72
CA ALA A 70 2.31 12.06 1.66
C ALA A 70 2.02 11.39 0.30
N VAL A 71 1.47 10.18 0.33
CA VAL A 71 1.24 9.36 -0.87
C VAL A 71 -0.12 8.68 -0.83
N GLN A 72 -0.74 8.59 -1.99
CA GLN A 72 -1.98 7.86 -2.21
C GLN A 72 -1.74 6.74 -3.24
N PHE A 73 -2.01 5.52 -2.81
CA PHE A 73 -1.96 4.31 -3.62
C PHE A 73 -3.39 3.93 -4.01
N MET A 74 -3.74 4.22 -5.25
CA MET A 74 -5.11 4.07 -5.75
C MET A 74 -5.21 2.85 -6.67
N GLY A 75 -6.24 2.03 -6.46
CA GLY A 75 -6.67 0.99 -7.41
C GLY A 75 -7.71 1.50 -8.42
N PRO A 76 -8.42 0.60 -9.12
CA PRO A 76 -8.32 -0.85 -9.02
C PRO A 76 -7.00 -1.38 -9.60
N CYS A 77 -6.46 -2.42 -8.97
CA CYS A 77 -5.31 -3.17 -9.50
C CYS A 77 -5.78 -4.38 -10.31
N LYS A 78 -5.00 -4.81 -11.29
CA LYS A 78 -5.35 -5.95 -12.18
C LYS A 78 -5.17 -7.33 -11.52
N GLY A 79 -4.69 -7.36 -10.29
CA GLY A 79 -4.46 -8.57 -9.51
C GLY A 79 -4.04 -8.22 -8.09
N HIS A 80 -3.71 -9.25 -7.30
CA HIS A 80 -3.28 -9.07 -5.92
C HIS A 80 -1.98 -8.26 -5.87
N ILE A 81 -1.91 -7.27 -4.99
CA ILE A 81 -0.72 -6.45 -4.80
C ILE A 81 -0.25 -6.46 -3.35
N GLU A 82 1.04 -6.71 -3.16
CA GLU A 82 1.71 -6.65 -1.87
C GLU A 82 2.68 -5.48 -1.82
N LEU A 83 2.60 -4.65 -0.77
CA LEU A 83 3.69 -3.76 -0.38
C LEU A 83 4.50 -4.41 0.74
N GLN A 84 5.72 -4.84 0.41
CA GLN A 84 6.65 -5.42 1.37
C GLN A 84 7.66 -4.38 1.85
N VAL A 85 7.41 -3.83 3.04
CA VAL A 85 8.26 -2.84 3.71
C VAL A 85 9.24 -3.55 4.63
N ARG A 86 10.54 -3.54 4.30
CA ARG A 86 11.62 -4.08 5.15
C ARG A 86 12.49 -2.99 5.79
N GLY A 87 12.30 -1.73 5.40
CA GLY A 87 13.04 -0.57 5.88
C GLY A 87 12.26 0.29 6.86
N ILE A 88 12.81 1.45 7.19
CA ILE A 88 12.18 2.49 8.01
C ILE A 88 11.74 3.62 7.08
N LEU A 89 10.46 3.95 7.10
CA LEU A 89 9.86 5.06 6.36
C LEU A 89 9.64 6.22 7.33
N LEU A 90 10.24 7.36 7.02
CA LEU A 90 10.14 8.58 7.81
C LEU A 90 9.11 9.50 7.16
N ALA A 91 8.05 9.87 7.88
CA ALA A 91 7.12 10.87 7.38
C ALA A 91 7.76 12.27 7.36
N PRO A 92 7.18 13.22 6.60
CA PRO A 92 7.51 14.62 6.71
C PRO A 92 7.25 15.12 8.13
N GLY A 93 8.14 15.95 8.65
CA GLY A 93 7.97 16.53 9.97
C GLY A 93 6.86 17.57 10.03
N ASP A 94 6.41 18.16 8.93
CA ASP A 94 5.48 19.30 8.97
C ASP A 94 4.06 18.90 8.55
N ARG A 95 3.06 19.36 9.32
CA ARG A 95 1.63 19.16 9.07
C ARG A 95 1.18 19.63 7.70
N GLY A 96 1.79 20.70 7.18
CA GLY A 96 1.45 21.27 5.87
C GLY A 96 1.63 20.29 4.70
N TYR A 97 2.36 19.19 4.89
CA TYR A 97 2.55 18.15 3.90
C TYR A 97 1.40 17.14 3.82
N PHE A 98 0.47 17.12 4.80
CA PHE A 98 -0.64 16.16 4.85
C PHE A 98 -1.99 16.79 4.44
N LYS A 99 -2.00 17.48 3.29
CA LYS A 99 -3.18 18.22 2.78
C LYS A 99 -4.42 17.34 2.57
N SER A 100 -4.23 16.06 2.28
CA SER A 100 -5.29 15.05 2.11
C SER A 100 -5.77 14.45 3.43
N GLY A 101 -5.27 14.94 4.58
CA GLY A 101 -5.60 14.41 5.89
C GLY A 101 -4.97 13.03 6.18
N SER A 102 -4.02 12.57 5.38
CA SER A 102 -3.29 11.33 5.63
C SER A 102 -1.85 11.35 5.09
N TRP A 103 -0.98 10.51 5.67
CA TRP A 103 0.38 10.30 5.19
C TRP A 103 0.44 9.22 4.11
N VAL A 104 0.05 7.99 4.42
CA VAL A 104 -0.04 6.91 3.42
C VAL A 104 -1.49 6.46 3.32
N ASN A 105 -2.11 6.64 2.15
CA ASN A 105 -3.47 6.20 1.90
C ASN A 105 -3.50 5.10 0.84
N PHE A 106 -4.06 3.95 1.18
CA PHE A 106 -4.42 2.89 0.24
C PHE A 106 -5.91 2.99 -0.04
N GLN A 107 -6.29 3.10 -1.31
CA GLN A 107 -7.67 3.38 -1.67
C GLN A 107 -8.20 2.53 -2.85
N ARG A 108 -9.37 1.90 -2.65
CA ARG A 108 -10.12 1.14 -3.67
C ARG A 108 -9.28 0.01 -4.29
N ILE A 109 -8.76 -0.88 -3.45
CA ILE A 109 -7.93 -2.01 -3.87
C ILE A 109 -8.59 -3.30 -3.41
N ASP A 110 -8.71 -4.26 -4.33
CA ASP A 110 -9.12 -5.63 -4.04
C ASP A 110 -7.89 -6.54 -4.07
N GLY A 111 -7.67 -7.34 -3.02
CA GLY A 111 -6.49 -8.18 -2.89
C GLY A 111 -5.23 -7.39 -2.56
N PHE A 112 -5.17 -6.81 -1.36
CA PHE A 112 -4.02 -6.02 -0.90
C PHE A 112 -3.30 -6.68 0.27
N THR A 113 -1.97 -6.77 0.22
CA THR A 113 -1.16 -7.16 1.39
C THR A 113 -0.15 -6.07 1.77
N LEU A 114 -0.07 -5.74 3.06
CA LEU A 114 1.04 -4.96 3.62
C LEU A 114 1.85 -5.87 4.56
N SER A 115 3.16 -6.01 4.30
CA SER A 115 4.04 -6.94 5.03
C SER A 115 5.50 -6.45 5.15
N GLY A 116 6.37 -7.22 5.80
CA GLY A 116 7.83 -7.15 5.58
C GLY A 116 8.69 -6.80 6.80
N GLY A 117 8.09 -6.59 7.98
CA GLY A 117 8.76 -6.32 9.26
C GLY A 117 9.27 -4.89 9.43
N GLY A 118 9.12 -4.04 8.43
CA GLY A 118 9.60 -2.65 8.43
C GLY A 118 8.78 -1.71 9.30
N THR A 119 9.22 -0.46 9.36
CA THR A 119 8.68 0.56 10.28
C THR A 119 8.13 1.76 9.53
N PHE A 120 6.92 2.18 9.88
CA PHE A 120 6.40 3.51 9.55
C PHE A 120 6.64 4.43 10.76
N ASP A 121 7.68 5.27 10.70
CA ASP A 121 7.96 6.32 11.70
C ASP A 121 7.20 7.58 11.29
N ALA A 122 6.08 7.80 11.96
CA ALA A 122 5.22 8.91 11.65
C ALA A 122 5.91 10.25 11.95
N LYS A 123 6.84 10.42 12.90
CA LYS A 123 7.27 11.75 13.44
C LYS A 123 6.31 12.39 14.46
N GLY A 124 5.79 11.60 15.39
CA GLY A 124 5.53 12.03 16.77
C GLY A 124 4.62 13.24 17.05
N LYS A 125 4.67 13.74 18.30
CA LYS A 125 3.80 14.82 18.82
C LYS A 125 3.84 16.15 18.04
N HIS A 126 4.85 16.36 17.21
CA HIS A 126 4.98 17.53 16.35
C HIS A 126 3.86 17.59 15.31
N VAL A 127 3.67 16.50 14.56
CA VAL A 127 2.61 16.39 13.55
C VAL A 127 1.31 15.88 14.18
N TRP A 128 1.37 14.91 15.09
CA TRP A 128 0.19 14.28 15.72
C TRP A 128 -0.06 14.78 17.16
N GLY A 129 0.28 16.04 17.46
CA GLY A 129 0.22 16.61 18.82
C GLY A 129 -1.06 16.41 19.61
N LYS A 130 -1.00 16.71 20.92
CA LYS A 130 -2.13 16.57 21.85
C LYS A 130 -3.27 17.54 21.50
N ARG A 131 -4.23 17.10 20.70
CA ARG A 131 -5.63 17.34 21.02
C ARG A 131 -6.10 16.10 21.79
N SER A 132 -6.62 16.30 22.98
CA SER A 132 -7.29 15.26 23.74
C SER A 132 -8.39 14.67 22.86
N CYS A 133 -8.12 13.52 22.23
CA CYS A 133 -9.14 12.63 21.71
C CYS A 133 -9.86 12.03 22.92
N SER A 134 -10.64 12.86 23.63
CA SER A 134 -11.49 12.40 24.72
C SER A 134 -12.74 11.78 24.10
N GLY A 135 -12.79 10.46 24.09
CA GLY A 135 -13.90 9.68 23.54
C GLY A 135 -13.71 9.21 22.10
N ILE A 136 -14.65 8.38 21.65
CA ILE A 136 -14.69 7.64 20.37
C ILE A 136 -14.88 8.56 19.14
N ARG A 137 -14.64 9.88 19.28
CA ARG A 137 -14.84 10.84 18.19
C ARG A 137 -13.59 10.94 17.33
N TYR A 138 -13.80 10.78 16.02
CA TYR A 138 -12.82 11.02 14.96
C TYR A 138 -12.18 12.40 15.15
N CYS A 139 -10.86 12.44 15.38
CA CYS A 139 -10.12 13.67 15.63
C CYS A 139 -9.91 14.41 14.29
N GLY A 140 -10.90 15.24 13.94
CA GLY A 140 -11.05 15.84 12.60
C GLY A 140 -9.91 16.71 12.08
N ASP A 141 -8.93 17.07 12.92
CA ASP A 141 -7.86 18.01 12.58
C ASP A 141 -6.45 17.38 12.57
N LEU A 142 -6.32 16.07 12.80
CA LEU A 142 -5.03 15.39 12.76
C LEU A 142 -4.91 14.51 11.51
N PRO A 143 -3.77 14.55 10.80
CA PRO A 143 -3.56 13.67 9.67
C PRO A 143 -3.47 12.21 10.15
N ILE A 144 -4.03 11.29 9.37
CA ILE A 144 -3.93 9.85 9.63
C ILE A 144 -2.57 9.34 9.13
N SER A 145 -1.83 8.56 9.91
CA SER A 145 -0.54 8.00 9.47
C SER A 145 -0.70 6.95 8.36
N LEU A 146 -1.54 5.95 8.59
CA LEU A 146 -1.89 4.91 7.61
C LEU A 146 -3.41 4.84 7.45
N ARG A 147 -3.88 5.01 6.22
CA ARG A 147 -5.30 5.03 5.87
C ARG A 147 -5.62 3.94 4.84
N PHE A 148 -6.74 3.25 5.03
CA PHE A 148 -7.21 2.16 4.18
C PHE A 148 -8.67 2.40 3.79
N ASP A 149 -8.88 3.10 2.69
CA ASP A 149 -10.22 3.44 2.18
C ASP A 149 -10.69 2.39 1.16
N PHE A 150 -11.77 1.66 1.44
CA PHE A 150 -12.37 0.70 0.49
C PHE A 150 -11.39 -0.40 0.03
N ILE A 151 -10.74 -1.05 0.99
CA ILE A 151 -9.92 -2.24 0.74
C ILE A 151 -10.77 -3.49 0.92
N THR A 152 -10.77 -4.38 -0.06
CA THR A 152 -11.39 -5.72 0.00
C THR A 152 -10.32 -6.80 -0.11
N ASN A 153 -10.55 -7.94 0.53
CA ASN A 153 -9.58 -9.06 0.56
C ASN A 153 -8.16 -8.60 0.99
N GLY A 154 -8.12 -7.73 2.00
CA GLY A 154 -6.90 -7.12 2.52
C GLY A 154 -6.25 -7.92 3.65
N LEU A 155 -4.93 -7.95 3.69
CA LEU A 155 -4.13 -8.53 4.76
C LEU A 155 -3.03 -7.56 5.20
N ILE A 156 -2.99 -7.22 6.49
CA ILE A 156 -1.89 -6.46 7.08
C ILE A 156 -1.23 -7.35 8.12
N LYS A 157 0.04 -7.64 7.94
CA LYS A 157 0.82 -8.51 8.82
C LYS A 157 2.24 -7.98 8.96
N ASP A 158 2.90 -8.28 10.08
CA ASP A 158 4.34 -8.05 10.24
C ASP A 158 4.77 -6.60 9.92
N ILE A 159 4.12 -5.59 10.49
CA ILE A 159 4.52 -4.19 10.35
C ILE A 159 4.68 -3.55 11.73
N ASN A 160 5.74 -2.79 11.88
CA ASN A 160 5.95 -1.94 13.04
C ASN A 160 5.43 -0.52 12.74
N HIS A 161 4.57 0.02 13.60
CA HIS A 161 4.11 1.39 13.50
C HIS A 161 4.65 2.18 14.69
N TRP A 162 5.46 3.22 14.43
CA TRP A 162 6.13 3.98 15.48
C TRP A 162 5.71 5.45 15.46
N ILE A 163 5.22 5.94 16.61
CA ILE A 163 4.99 7.36 16.87
C ILE A 163 5.85 7.78 18.05
N ALA A 164 6.84 8.65 17.82
CA ALA A 164 7.64 9.18 18.93
C ALA A 164 6.80 10.10 19.86
N ASN A 165 6.69 9.76 21.14
CA ASN A 165 6.14 10.60 22.23
C ASN A 165 4.64 10.95 22.21
N SER A 166 3.73 10.00 21.90
CA SER A 166 2.31 10.10 22.29
C SER A 166 1.64 8.73 22.29
N SER A 167 0.77 8.46 23.26
CA SER A 167 -0.12 7.30 23.32
C SER A 167 -0.86 7.16 21.98
N THR A 168 -0.54 6.13 21.20
CA THR A 168 -1.03 6.02 19.83
C THR A 168 -2.44 5.43 19.82
N LEU A 169 -3.42 6.25 19.44
CA LEU A 169 -4.62 5.79 18.75
C LEU A 169 -4.19 5.42 17.32
N ILE A 170 -4.15 4.13 17.01
CA ILE A 170 -4.18 3.68 15.62
C ILE A 170 -5.65 3.78 15.20
N CYS A 171 -6.05 4.88 14.57
CA CYS A 171 -7.39 4.94 13.96
C CYS A 171 -7.36 4.16 12.64
N TRP A 172 -7.66 2.87 12.74
CA TRP A 172 -8.07 2.07 11.59
C TRP A 172 -9.41 2.60 11.08
N ALA A 173 -9.38 3.51 10.11
CA ALA A 173 -10.57 3.82 9.32
C ALA A 173 -10.62 2.85 8.14
N ALA A 174 -11.02 1.60 8.39
CA ALA A 174 -11.40 0.68 7.32
C ALA A 174 -12.85 0.99 6.95
N LYS A 175 -13.08 1.83 5.92
CA LYS A 175 -14.42 1.95 5.33
C LYS A 175 -14.58 0.77 4.37
N THR A 176 -15.18 -0.31 4.83
CA THR A 176 -15.58 -1.41 3.95
C THR A 176 -16.63 -0.89 2.96
N LEU A 177 -16.60 -1.38 1.72
CA LEU A 177 -17.72 -1.15 0.79
C LEU A 177 -19.00 -1.67 1.44
N PRO A 178 -20.16 -1.00 1.26
CA PRO A 178 -21.42 -1.67 1.53
C PRO A 178 -21.42 -2.94 0.69
N SER A 179 -21.55 -4.09 1.34
CA SER A 179 -21.95 -5.31 0.67
C SER A 179 -23.31 -5.03 0.04
N ASN A 180 -23.33 -4.88 -1.30
CA ASN A 180 -24.45 -4.62 -2.19
C ASN A 180 -24.72 -3.12 -2.49
N MET A 181 -24.38 -2.71 -3.72
CA MET A 181 -25.27 -2.08 -4.72
C MET A 181 -24.60 -2.12 -6.10
#